data_AF-A0A800ILJ8-F1
#
_entry.id   AF-A0A800ILJ8-F1
#
_cell.length_a   1.000
_cell.length_b   1.000
_cell.length_c   1.000
_cell.angle_alpha   90.00
_cell.angle_beta   90.00
_cell.angle_gamma   90.00
#
_symmetry.space_group_name_H-M   'P 1'
#
loop_
_entity.id
_entity.type
_entity.pdbx_description
1 polymer ?
#
loop_
_entity_poly.entity_id
_entity_poly.type
_entity_poly.pdbx_seq_one_letter_code
_entity_poly.pdbx_strand_id
1 'polypeptide(L)'
;MSYRGFYTLVCAGIFILAGCQGEVDNRQSAAAPVSSVPPGPNTVGKVMPPDAAPLDQQIYRWLLIEPTSLDANVAIYQAQSGVFPFEGLTWLNHDSELVPGAADRWESSEDGTIWTFYLRKEAKWSDGRPVTAHDFVYTFTRAVDPASANVYAFFYYPIKGAKAFSQGITKDRSTIGVRAVDD
;
A
#
# COMPACT_ATOMS: atom_id res chain seq x y z
N MET A 1 3.27 35.11 66.32
CA MET A 1 1.99 35.45 65.66
C MET A 1 1.51 34.18 64.95
N SER A 2 0.83 33.21 65.56
CA SER A 2 -0.52 33.17 66.17
C SER A 2 -1.63 33.76 65.27
N TYR A 3 -2.38 32.88 64.59
CA TYR A 3 -3.85 32.71 64.61
C TYR A 3 -4.21 31.63 63.55
N ARG A 4 -4.53 30.39 63.92
CA ARG A 4 -5.89 29.85 64.25
C ARG A 4 -6.89 29.99 63.08
N GLY A 5 -7.23 28.85 62.47
CA GLY A 5 -8.31 28.74 61.49
C GLY A 5 -9.70 28.79 62.12
N PHE A 6 -10.75 28.93 61.30
CA PHE A 6 -12.13 28.65 61.68
C PHE A 6 -12.98 28.32 60.42
N TYR A 7 -13.56 27.13 60.43
CA TYR A 7 -14.93 26.75 60.02
C TYR A 7 -15.41 26.83 58.55
N THR A 8 -15.56 25.63 57.99
CA THR A 8 -16.70 25.08 57.25
C THR A 8 -17.87 26.01 56.93
N LEU A 9 -18.16 26.15 55.63
CA LEU A 9 -19.54 26.27 55.15
C LEU A 9 -19.77 25.19 54.09
N VAL A 10 -20.59 24.21 54.46
CA VAL A 10 -21.22 23.26 53.54
C VAL A 10 -22.33 24.03 52.83
N CYS A 11 -22.17 24.30 51.54
CA CYS A 11 -23.30 24.66 50.68
C CYS A 11 -23.77 23.39 49.96
N ALA A 12 -24.90 22.88 50.42
CA ALA A 12 -25.72 21.90 49.71
C ALA A 12 -26.57 22.61 48.65
N GLY A 13 -26.81 21.91 47.52
CA GLY A 13 -27.78 22.28 46.48
C GLY A 13 -27.19 23.20 45.41
N ILE A 14 -27.34 22.96 44.10
CA ILE A 14 -28.38 22.27 43.35
C ILE A 14 -27.71 21.67 42.10
N PHE A 15 -27.94 20.38 41.83
CA PHE A 15 -27.71 19.78 40.52
C PHE A 15 -28.77 20.33 39.56
N ILE A 16 -28.40 21.26 38.68
CA ILE A 16 -29.20 21.54 37.47
C ILE A 16 -28.54 20.75 36.34
N LEU A 17 -29.13 19.61 36.00
CA LEU A 17 -28.88 18.95 34.72
C LEU A 17 -29.47 19.84 33.63
N ALA A 18 -28.66 20.75 33.08
CA ALA A 18 -28.97 21.39 31.81
C ALA A 18 -28.79 20.33 30.73
N GLY A 19 -29.89 19.66 30.38
CA GLY A 19 -29.96 18.83 29.18
C GLY A 19 -29.76 19.71 27.95
N CYS A 20 -28.54 19.73 27.41
CA CYS A 20 -28.37 20.03 26.00
C CYS A 20 -28.92 18.82 25.24
N GLN A 21 -30.21 18.88 24.93
CA GLN A 21 -30.84 18.01 23.95
C GLN A 21 -30.32 18.46 22.57
N GLY A 22 -29.05 18.13 22.31
CA GLY A 22 -28.50 18.14 20.97
C GLY A 22 -29.13 16.99 20.23
N GLU A 23 -30.06 17.34 19.35
CA GLU A 23 -30.67 16.48 18.35
C GLU A 23 -29.59 15.57 17.75
N VAL A 24 -29.62 14.29 18.10
CA VAL A 24 -28.81 13.29 17.41
C VAL A 24 -29.41 13.25 16.02
N ASP A 25 -28.75 13.92 15.06
CA ASP A 25 -29.03 13.76 13.63
C ASP A 25 -28.79 12.29 13.30
N ASN A 26 -29.83 11.49 13.49
CA ASN A 26 -29.90 10.09 13.11
C ASN A 26 -30.06 10.05 11.59
N ARG A 27 -29.04 10.56 10.88
CA ARG A 27 -28.73 10.01 9.57
C ARG A 27 -28.25 8.60 9.85
N GLN A 28 -29.20 7.68 9.96
CA GLN A 28 -29.01 6.35 9.44
C GLN A 28 -28.27 6.54 8.12
N SER A 29 -26.99 6.16 8.09
CA SER A 29 -26.30 5.90 6.84
C SER A 29 -27.19 4.87 6.17
N ALA A 30 -28.04 5.33 5.25
CA ALA A 30 -28.86 4.44 4.45
C ALA A 30 -27.88 3.42 3.87
N ALA A 31 -28.10 2.14 4.21
CA ALA A 31 -27.36 1.07 3.56
C ALA A 31 -27.49 1.32 2.05
N ALA A 32 -26.36 1.36 1.35
CA ALA A 32 -26.37 1.50 -0.10
C ALA A 32 -27.34 0.45 -0.68
N PRO A 33 -28.18 0.80 -1.66
CA PRO A 33 -29.10 -0.15 -2.25
C PRO A 33 -28.31 -1.37 -2.72
N VAL A 34 -28.67 -2.55 -2.19
CA VAL A 34 -28.05 -3.82 -2.59
C VAL A 34 -28.29 -3.96 -4.09
N SER A 35 -27.23 -3.86 -4.88
CA SER A 35 -27.34 -4.08 -6.31
C SER A 35 -27.75 -5.51 -6.57
N SER A 36 -28.71 -5.69 -7.47
CA SER A 36 -29.20 -6.99 -7.92
C SER A 36 -28.22 -7.70 -8.86
N VAL A 37 -27.08 -7.09 -9.19
CA VAL A 37 -26.02 -7.71 -9.99
C VAL A 37 -25.08 -8.46 -9.05
N PRO A 38 -25.00 -9.81 -9.15
CA PRO A 38 -24.05 -10.58 -8.36
C PRO A 38 -22.64 -10.05 -8.60
N PRO A 39 -21.87 -9.81 -7.54
CA PRO A 39 -20.55 -9.25 -7.69
C PRO A 39 -19.65 -10.29 -8.38
N GLY A 40 -19.01 -9.89 -9.48
CA GLY A 40 -18.13 -10.74 -10.28
C GLY A 40 -16.86 -11.17 -9.54
N PRO A 41 -15.95 -11.91 -10.18
CA PRO A 41 -14.66 -12.21 -9.58
C PRO A 41 -13.89 -10.91 -9.29
N ASN A 42 -13.22 -10.84 -8.14
CA ASN A 42 -12.29 -9.77 -7.82
C ASN A 42 -10.98 -9.90 -8.63
N THR A 43 -10.02 -8.99 -8.42
CA THR A 43 -8.71 -8.97 -9.11
C THR A 43 -7.87 -10.22 -8.93
N VAL A 44 -8.20 -11.09 -7.96
CA VAL A 44 -7.53 -12.39 -7.73
C VAL A 44 -8.42 -13.58 -8.11
N GLY A 45 -9.47 -13.36 -8.91
CA GLY A 45 -10.33 -14.42 -9.43
C GLY A 45 -11.31 -15.02 -8.43
N LYS A 46 -11.42 -14.48 -7.22
CA LYS A 46 -12.37 -14.98 -6.20
C LYS A 46 -13.72 -14.31 -6.37
N VAL A 47 -14.79 -15.11 -6.41
CA VAL A 47 -16.17 -14.63 -6.41
C VAL A 47 -16.43 -13.89 -5.09
N MET A 48 -16.91 -12.67 -5.18
CA MET A 48 -17.22 -11.85 -4.02
C MET A 48 -18.49 -12.35 -3.30
N PRO A 49 -18.64 -12.07 -1.99
CA PRO A 49 -19.84 -12.40 -1.24
C PRO A 49 -21.12 -11.80 -1.88
N PRO A 50 -22.29 -12.47 -1.77
CA PRO A 50 -23.53 -11.99 -2.39
C PRO A 50 -23.99 -10.59 -1.95
N ASP A 51 -23.52 -10.11 -0.80
CA ASP A 51 -23.83 -8.80 -0.21
C ASP A 51 -22.77 -7.73 -0.50
N ALA A 52 -21.77 -8.01 -1.35
CA ALA A 52 -20.77 -7.01 -1.71
C ALA A 52 -21.42 -5.84 -2.48
N ALA A 53 -21.00 -4.61 -2.16
CA ALA A 53 -21.43 -3.43 -2.90
C ALA A 53 -21.02 -3.52 -4.39
N PRO A 54 -21.75 -2.87 -5.30
CA PRO A 54 -21.32 -2.65 -6.69
C PRO A 54 -19.88 -2.17 -6.77
N LEU A 55 -19.13 -2.59 -7.79
CA LEU A 55 -17.72 -2.21 -7.97
C LEU A 55 -17.51 -0.69 -7.95
N ASP A 56 -18.43 0.08 -8.55
CA ASP A 56 -18.41 1.55 -8.59
C ASP A 56 -18.81 2.21 -7.26
N GLN A 57 -19.29 1.43 -6.30
CA GLN A 57 -19.72 1.87 -4.96
C GLN A 57 -18.88 1.25 -3.84
N GLN A 58 -17.88 0.44 -4.16
CA GLN A 58 -16.96 -0.11 -3.18
C GLN A 58 -16.03 0.99 -2.67
N ILE A 59 -16.18 1.35 -1.39
CA ILE A 59 -15.35 2.34 -0.73
C ILE A 59 -14.41 1.62 0.24
N TYR A 60 -13.13 1.61 -0.07
CA TYR A 60 -12.09 1.19 0.86
C TYR A 60 -11.78 2.34 1.84
N ARG A 61 -12.27 2.23 3.08
CA ARG A 61 -11.94 3.18 4.15
C ARG A 61 -10.90 2.57 5.06
N TRP A 62 -9.74 3.23 5.13
CA TRP A 62 -8.62 2.75 5.90
C TRP A 62 -8.07 3.88 6.76
N LEU A 63 -8.17 3.72 8.08
CA LEU A 63 -7.77 4.74 9.05
C LEU A 63 -6.32 4.50 9.45
N LEU A 64 -5.43 5.40 9.05
CA LEU A 64 -4.02 5.31 9.41
C LEU A 64 -3.33 6.66 9.47
N ILE A 65 -2.10 6.65 9.97
CA ILE A 65 -1.20 7.78 9.93
C ILE A 65 -1.03 8.20 8.46
N GLU A 66 -1.23 9.49 8.20
CA GLU A 66 -1.04 10.07 6.87
C GLU A 66 0.41 9.81 6.41
N PRO A 67 0.62 9.12 5.27
CA PRO A 67 1.96 8.83 4.82
C PRO A 67 2.62 10.13 4.36
N THR A 68 3.92 10.29 4.64
CA THR A 68 4.67 11.46 4.16
C THR A 68 4.89 11.45 2.64
N SER A 69 4.71 10.29 1.99
CA SER A 69 4.75 10.12 0.54
C SER A 69 3.99 8.85 0.13
N LEU A 70 3.40 8.85 -1.07
CA LEU A 70 2.83 7.66 -1.72
C LEU A 70 3.85 6.88 -2.55
N ASP A 71 5.09 7.37 -2.61
CA ASP A 71 6.19 6.70 -3.27
C ASP A 71 6.79 5.62 -2.37
N ALA A 72 6.68 4.37 -2.79
CA ALA A 72 7.17 3.21 -2.05
C ALA A 72 8.68 3.23 -1.79
N ASN A 73 9.46 3.86 -2.68
CA ASN A 73 10.91 3.97 -2.51
C ASN A 73 11.29 5.06 -1.49
N VAL A 74 10.38 5.97 -1.13
CA VAL A 74 10.64 7.05 -0.17
C VAL A 74 10.05 6.73 1.20
N ALA A 75 8.87 6.12 1.24
CA ALA A 75 8.08 5.95 2.46
C ALA A 75 7.77 4.49 2.81
N ILE A 76 8.65 3.51 2.53
CA ILE A 76 8.34 2.07 2.60
C ILE A 76 7.59 1.61 3.87
N TYR A 77 7.96 2.09 5.07
CA TYR A 77 7.34 1.69 6.35
C TYR A 77 6.11 2.50 6.72
N GLN A 78 5.94 3.70 6.17
CA GLN A 78 4.72 4.49 6.34
C GLN A 78 3.66 4.13 5.30
N ALA A 79 4.12 3.70 4.13
CA ALA A 79 3.30 3.22 3.04
C ALA A 79 2.92 1.73 3.21
N GLN A 80 3.66 0.98 4.04
CA GLN A 80 3.35 -0.41 4.43
C GLN A 80 1.95 -0.58 5.00
N SER A 81 1.40 0.48 5.60
CA SER A 81 0.25 0.31 6.44
C SER A 81 -1.08 0.35 5.72
N GLY A 82 -1.24 0.66 4.42
CA GLY A 82 -2.62 0.74 3.92
C GLY A 82 -3.00 0.66 2.45
N VAL A 83 -2.27 1.28 1.53
CA VAL A 83 -2.65 1.20 0.10
C VAL A 83 -1.41 1.44 -0.73
N PHE A 84 -0.82 0.36 -1.22
CA PHE A 84 0.00 0.45 -2.42
C PHE A 84 -0.93 0.16 -3.60
N PRO A 85 -1.34 1.17 -4.39
CA PRO A 85 -2.20 0.97 -5.56
C PRO A 85 -1.37 0.42 -6.74
N PHE A 86 -0.43 -0.48 -6.44
CA PHE A 86 0.47 -1.10 -7.40
C PHE A 86 0.61 -2.58 -7.08
N GLU A 87 0.89 -3.36 -8.11
CA GLU A 87 1.08 -4.80 -8.04
C GLU A 87 2.57 -5.10 -8.26
N GLY A 88 3.19 -5.88 -7.37
CA GLY A 88 4.54 -6.40 -7.59
C GLY A 88 4.56 -7.52 -8.65
N LEU A 89 5.75 -7.97 -9.05
CA LEU A 89 5.89 -9.12 -9.95
C LEU A 89 5.20 -10.38 -9.39
N THR A 90 5.31 -10.59 -8.08
CA THR A 90 4.76 -11.73 -7.34
C THR A 90 4.15 -11.27 -6.01
N TRP A 91 3.34 -12.12 -5.40
CA TRP A 91 2.76 -11.93 -4.07
C TRP A 91 3.02 -13.14 -3.18
N LEU A 92 2.83 -12.96 -1.87
CA LEU A 92 2.70 -14.07 -0.92
C LEU A 92 1.22 -14.26 -0.61
N ASN A 93 0.71 -15.49 -0.74
CA ASN A 93 -0.63 -15.82 -0.31
C ASN A 93 -0.70 -16.02 1.22
N HIS A 94 -1.88 -16.39 1.75
CA HIS A 94 -2.08 -16.62 3.18
C HIS A 94 -1.20 -17.74 3.75
N ASP A 95 -0.79 -18.68 2.91
CA ASP A 95 0.07 -19.81 3.26
C ASP A 95 1.56 -19.48 3.09
N SER A 96 1.89 -18.21 2.82
CA SER A 96 3.26 -17.73 2.55
C SER A 96 3.90 -18.34 1.30
N GLU A 97 3.09 -18.78 0.35
CA GLU A 97 3.57 -19.26 -0.94
C GLU A 97 3.64 -18.11 -1.94
N LEU A 98 4.66 -18.12 -2.80
CA LEU A 98 4.77 -17.18 -3.91
C LEU A 98 3.68 -17.48 -4.95
N VAL A 99 2.87 -16.47 -5.24
CA VAL A 99 1.79 -16.51 -6.25
C VAL A 99 1.96 -15.39 -7.29
N PRO A 100 1.37 -15.54 -8.48
CA PRO A 100 1.40 -14.53 -9.53
C PRO A 100 0.92 -13.13 -9.08
N GLY A 101 1.70 -12.11 -9.42
CA GLY A 101 1.32 -10.70 -9.41
C GLY A 101 1.29 -10.19 -10.85
N ALA A 102 1.96 -9.08 -11.15
CA ALA A 102 2.10 -8.62 -12.53
C ALA A 102 2.77 -9.64 -13.47
N ALA A 103 3.56 -10.58 -12.92
CA ALA A 103 4.07 -11.73 -13.65
C ALA A 103 3.16 -12.96 -13.47
N ASP A 104 2.78 -13.59 -14.59
CA ASP A 104 2.00 -14.83 -14.60
C ASP A 104 2.82 -16.06 -14.25
N ARG A 105 4.10 -16.04 -14.65
CA ARG A 105 5.06 -17.09 -14.36
C ARG A 105 6.47 -16.52 -14.32
N TRP A 106 7.38 -17.28 -13.72
CA TRP A 106 8.80 -16.95 -13.67
C TRP A 106 9.63 -18.21 -13.64
N GLU A 107 10.87 -18.10 -14.10
CA GLU A 107 11.83 -19.18 -14.18
C GLU A 107 13.19 -18.68 -13.68
N SER A 108 13.91 -19.54 -12.96
CA SER A 108 15.29 -19.28 -12.54
C SER A 108 16.27 -20.10 -13.39
N SER A 109 17.48 -19.57 -13.60
CA SER A 109 18.62 -20.37 -14.02
C SER A 109 18.94 -21.46 -12.98
N GLU A 110 19.71 -22.46 -13.39
CA GLU A 110 20.10 -23.60 -12.54
C GLU A 110 20.85 -23.16 -11.26
N ASP A 111 21.63 -22.08 -11.35
CA ASP A 111 22.36 -21.49 -10.23
C ASP A 111 21.57 -20.42 -9.46
N GLY A 112 20.33 -20.12 -9.87
CA GLY A 112 19.45 -19.12 -9.25
C GLY A 112 19.91 -17.67 -9.40
N THR A 113 20.86 -17.37 -10.28
CA THR A 113 21.42 -16.00 -10.44
C THR A 113 20.71 -15.18 -11.51
N ILE A 114 19.96 -15.83 -12.40
CA ILE A 114 19.15 -15.19 -13.45
C ILE A 114 17.69 -15.60 -13.22
N TRP A 115 16.81 -14.60 -13.15
CA TRP A 115 15.37 -14.80 -13.05
C TRP A 115 14.69 -14.14 -14.25
N THR A 116 13.83 -14.88 -14.92
CA THR A 116 13.01 -14.39 -16.05
C THR A 116 11.56 -14.36 -15.60
N PHE A 117 10.94 -13.19 -15.65
CA PHE A 117 9.53 -12.98 -15.32
C PHE A 117 8.74 -12.74 -16.60
N TYR A 118 7.59 -13.37 -16.72
CA TYR A 118 6.71 -13.24 -17.89
C TYR A 118 5.46 -12.49 -17.45
N LEU A 119 5.26 -11.28 -17.99
CA LEU A 119 4.20 -10.38 -17.56
C LEU A 119 2.83 -10.75 -18.13
N ARG A 120 1.78 -10.41 -17.39
CA ARG A 120 0.37 -10.44 -17.84
C ARG A 120 0.18 -9.49 -19.01
N LYS A 121 -0.37 -10.00 -20.12
CA LYS A 121 -0.58 -9.18 -21.34
C LYS A 121 -1.70 -8.16 -21.18
N GLU A 122 -2.63 -8.41 -20.28
CA GLU A 122 -3.78 -7.56 -19.98
C GLU A 122 -3.52 -6.54 -18.86
N ALA A 123 -2.33 -6.58 -18.24
CA ALA A 123 -1.97 -5.65 -17.18
C ALA A 123 -1.95 -4.22 -17.70
N LYS A 124 -2.62 -3.32 -16.96
CA LYS A 124 -2.75 -1.91 -17.31
C LYS A 124 -2.52 -1.03 -16.10
N TRP A 125 -1.86 0.10 -16.34
CA TRP A 125 -1.88 1.23 -15.43
C TRP A 125 -3.31 1.77 -15.31
N SER A 126 -3.57 2.52 -14.24
CA SER A 126 -4.89 3.11 -13.98
C SER A 126 -5.34 4.13 -15.05
N ASP A 127 -4.39 4.66 -15.83
CA ASP A 127 -4.65 5.52 -17.00
C ASP A 127 -4.96 4.73 -18.29
N GLY A 128 -4.96 3.39 -18.21
CA GLY A 128 -5.23 2.49 -19.32
C GLY A 128 -4.02 2.11 -20.17
N ARG A 129 -2.83 2.69 -19.93
CA ARG A 129 -1.60 2.27 -20.62
C ARG A 129 -1.23 0.83 -20.24
N PRO A 130 -0.72 0.01 -21.17
CA PRO A 130 -0.22 -1.31 -20.84
C PRO A 130 0.95 -1.21 -19.84
N VAL A 131 1.02 -2.15 -18.91
CA VAL A 131 2.22 -2.37 -18.09
C VAL A 131 3.21 -3.17 -18.91
N THR A 132 4.47 -2.75 -18.91
CA THR A 132 5.55 -3.38 -19.70
C THR A 132 6.75 -3.76 -18.84
N ALA A 133 7.63 -4.62 -19.34
CA ALA A 133 8.89 -4.96 -18.68
C ALA A 133 9.77 -3.72 -18.43
N HIS A 134 9.65 -2.69 -19.26
CA HIS A 134 10.34 -1.42 -19.11
C HIS A 134 9.95 -0.67 -17.83
N ASP A 135 8.70 -0.80 -17.36
CA ASP A 135 8.24 -0.19 -16.12
C ASP A 135 8.97 -0.79 -14.90
N PHE A 136 9.22 -2.10 -14.94
CA PHE A 136 9.99 -2.79 -13.90
C PHE A 136 11.48 -2.44 -13.98
N VAL A 137 12.08 -2.40 -15.17
CA VAL A 137 13.47 -1.95 -15.36
C VAL A 137 13.67 -0.55 -14.76
N TYR A 138 12.76 0.37 -15.07
CA TYR A 138 12.76 1.71 -14.49
C TYR A 138 12.66 1.68 -12.97
N THR A 139 11.70 0.91 -12.42
CA THR A 139 11.45 0.83 -10.98
C THR A 139 12.67 0.32 -10.22
N PHE A 140 13.28 -0.79 -10.64
CA PHE A 140 14.48 -1.34 -10.01
C PHE A 140 15.67 -0.41 -10.14
N THR A 141 15.87 0.20 -11.32
CA THR A 141 16.96 1.16 -11.55
C THR A 141 16.81 2.38 -10.64
N ARG A 142 15.60 2.92 -10.54
CA ARG A 142 15.29 4.07 -9.69
C ARG A 142 15.47 3.73 -8.22
N ALA A 143 15.06 2.53 -7.79
CA ALA A 143 15.13 2.12 -6.40
C ALA A 143 16.57 2.09 -5.84
N VAL A 144 17.58 1.91 -6.71
CA VAL A 144 19.00 1.91 -6.33
C VAL A 144 19.72 3.20 -6.68
N ASP A 145 19.08 4.13 -7.39
CA ASP A 145 19.66 5.42 -7.75
C ASP A 145 19.82 6.29 -6.49
N PRO A 146 21.04 6.77 -6.16
CA PRO A 146 21.26 7.66 -5.02
C PRO A 146 20.40 8.92 -5.07
N ALA A 147 20.06 9.40 -6.27
CA ALA A 147 19.21 10.58 -6.45
C ALA A 147 17.74 10.34 -6.03
N SER A 148 17.32 9.07 -5.89
CA SER A 148 15.98 8.73 -5.39
C SER A 148 15.82 8.92 -3.88
N ALA A 149 16.94 9.09 -3.15
CA ALA A 149 16.98 9.13 -1.68
C ALA A 149 16.30 7.92 -1.00
N ASN A 150 16.24 6.77 -1.68
CA ASN A 150 15.69 5.55 -1.12
C ASN A 150 16.62 4.99 -0.03
N VAL A 151 16.26 5.22 1.23
CA VAL A 151 17.01 4.69 2.39
C VAL A 151 16.97 3.16 2.49
N TYR A 152 16.16 2.50 1.66
CA TYR A 152 16.01 1.05 1.54
C TYR A 152 16.60 0.45 0.27
N ALA A 153 17.45 1.19 -0.45
CA ALA A 153 18.14 0.70 -1.66
C ALA A 153 18.89 -0.64 -1.42
N PHE A 154 19.30 -0.92 -0.17
CA PHE A 154 20.00 -2.14 0.20
C PHE A 154 19.19 -3.44 -0.04
N PHE A 155 17.85 -3.40 -0.07
CA PHE A 155 17.05 -4.58 -0.43
C PHE A 155 17.31 -5.06 -1.86
N TYR A 156 17.77 -4.16 -2.73
CA TYR A 156 18.02 -4.44 -4.14
C TYR A 156 19.49 -4.79 -4.43
N TYR A 157 20.39 -4.74 -3.44
CA TYR A 157 21.81 -5.06 -3.61
C TYR A 157 22.11 -6.49 -4.08
N PRO A 158 21.25 -7.51 -3.88
CA PRO A 158 21.41 -8.81 -4.52
C PRO A 158 21.38 -8.76 -6.05
N ILE A 159 20.76 -7.74 -6.66
CA ILE A 159 20.78 -7.53 -8.11
C ILE A 159 22.21 -7.17 -8.53
N LYS A 160 22.73 -7.85 -9.55
CA LYS A 160 24.07 -7.59 -10.10
C LYS A 160 24.27 -6.09 -10.36
N GLY A 161 25.38 -5.53 -9.89
CA GLY A 161 25.75 -4.12 -10.09
C GLY A 161 24.97 -3.09 -9.26
N ALA A 162 23.82 -3.43 -8.68
CA ALA A 162 22.97 -2.50 -7.93
C ALA A 162 23.70 -1.81 -6.77
N LYS A 163 24.43 -2.58 -5.95
CA LYS A 163 25.20 -2.02 -4.83
C LYS A 163 26.29 -1.05 -5.29
N ALA A 164 27.04 -1.41 -6.32
CA ALA A 164 28.12 -0.57 -6.83
C ALA A 164 27.58 0.76 -7.39
N PHE A 165 26.45 0.70 -8.09
CA PHE A 165 25.77 1.89 -8.57
C PHE A 165 25.22 2.76 -7.43
N SER A 166 24.50 2.15 -6.48
CA SER A 166 23.91 2.85 -5.33
C SER A 166 24.95 3.48 -4.40
N GLN A 167 26.14 2.89 -4.29
CA GLN A 167 27.25 3.45 -3.51
C GLN A 167 28.11 4.44 -4.29
N GLY A 168 27.76 4.75 -5.54
CA GLY A 168 28.49 5.68 -6.40
C GLY A 168 29.87 5.18 -6.85
N ILE A 169 30.15 3.89 -6.68
CA ILE A 169 31.37 3.24 -7.20
C ILE A 169 31.37 3.28 -8.73
N THR A 170 30.18 3.17 -9.33
CA THR A 170 29.94 3.44 -10.75
C THR A 170 28.73 4.36 -10.92
N LYS A 171 28.74 5.17 -11.98
CA LYS A 171 27.57 5.95 -12.44
C LYS A 171 26.87 5.31 -13.65
N ASP A 172 27.41 4.20 -14.14
CA ASP A 172 26.88 3.50 -15.30
C ASP A 172 25.68 2.63 -14.91
N ARG A 173 24.48 3.08 -15.28
CA ARG A 173 23.22 2.36 -15.06
C ARG A 173 23.17 1.01 -15.79
N SER A 174 23.91 0.85 -16.89
CA SER A 174 23.91 -0.40 -17.65
C SER A 174 24.53 -1.58 -16.89
N THR A 175 25.25 -1.30 -15.80
CA THR A 175 25.79 -2.32 -14.91
C THR A 175 24.74 -3.01 -14.04
N ILE A 176 23.55 -2.42 -13.90
CA ILE A 176 22.45 -2.96 -13.11
C ILE A 176 21.83 -4.15 -13.86
N GLY A 177 21.78 -5.30 -13.20
CA GLY A 177 21.35 -6.58 -13.75
C GLY A 177 19.84 -6.74 -13.93
N VAL A 178 19.17 -5.73 -14.48
CA VAL A 178 17.73 -5.77 -14.81
C VAL A 178 17.57 -5.30 -16.26
N ARG A 179 16.88 -6.08 -17.08
CA ARG A 179 16.61 -5.75 -18.48
C ARG A 179 15.23 -6.24 -18.91
N ALA A 180 14.63 -5.51 -19.83
CA ALA A 180 13.49 -5.97 -20.62
C ALA A 180 14.05 -6.77 -21.82
N VAL A 181 13.54 -7.98 -22.02
CA VAL A 181 13.85 -8.78 -23.22
C VAL A 181 12.86 -8.46 -24.34
N ASP A 182 11.61 -8.24 -23.95
CA ASP A 182 10.47 -7.77 -24.73
C ASP A 182 9.60 -6.85 -23.85
N ASP A 183 8.50 -6.35 -24.42
CA ASP A 183 7.50 -5.51 -23.73
C ASP A 183 6.64 -6.30 -22.74
#